data_AF-A0AAU8CH09-F1
#
_entry.id   AF-A0AAU8CH09-F1
#
_cell.length_a   1.000
_cell.length_b   1.000
_cell.length_c   1.000
_cell.angle_alpha   90.00
_cell.angle_beta   90.00
_cell.angle_gamma   90.00
#
_symmetry.space_group_name_H-M   'P 1'
#
loop_
_entity.id
_entity.type
_entity.pdbx_description
1 polymer ?
#
loop_
_entity_poly.entity_id
_entity_poly.type
_entity_poly.pdbx_seq_one_letter_code
_entity_poly.pdbx_strand_id
1 'polypeptide(L)'
;MRDAVGDALTSREEFFRTAAVHREDGSYVVERRGADSTGNSAVFDSFEEVRRLFERLPETFGAQNLAAAGFTGSRRHMLVRHFAEHPAFPCTLASRNPLRGEKTD
;
A
#
# COMPACT_ATOMS: atom_id res chain seq x y z
N MET A 1 -20.23 8.69 -29.73
CA MET A 1 -20.97 9.82 -29.14
C MET A 1 -20.14 10.38 -27.99
N ARG A 2 -19.50 11.52 -28.25
CA ARG A 2 -19.08 12.59 -27.32
C ARG A 2 -18.11 12.24 -26.18
N ASP A 3 -16.89 12.72 -26.38
CA ASP A 3 -16.05 13.45 -25.43
C ASP A 3 -16.59 13.65 -24.00
N ALA A 4 -15.75 13.25 -23.04
CA ALA A 4 -15.53 14.00 -21.80
C ALA A 4 -14.04 13.91 -21.46
N VAL A 5 -13.25 14.81 -22.02
CA VAL A 5 -11.91 15.14 -21.50
C VAL A 5 -12.12 16.08 -20.33
N GLY A 6 -11.65 15.67 -19.14
CA GLY A 6 -11.44 16.56 -18.00
C GLY A 6 -12.25 16.22 -16.74
N ASP A 7 -11.84 15.18 -16.01
CA ASP A 7 -12.03 15.15 -14.56
C ASP A 7 -10.79 14.49 -13.95
N ALA A 8 -10.00 15.27 -13.23
CA ALA A 8 -8.76 14.83 -12.65
C ALA A 8 -9.06 13.97 -11.42
N LEU A 9 -9.45 12.71 -11.64
CA LEU A 9 -9.91 11.82 -10.59
C LEU A 9 -8.73 11.37 -9.74
N THR A 10 -8.51 12.06 -8.62
CA THR A 10 -7.92 11.40 -7.46
C THR A 10 -8.85 10.23 -7.09
N SER A 11 -8.38 8.99 -7.26
CA SER A 11 -9.17 7.80 -6.96
C SER A 11 -8.74 7.24 -5.60
N ARG A 12 -9.69 7.16 -4.65
CA ARG A 12 -9.47 6.57 -3.32
C ARG A 12 -10.13 5.20 -3.26
N GLU A 13 -9.35 4.18 -2.90
CA GLU A 13 -9.83 2.83 -2.64
C GLU A 13 -9.63 2.50 -1.16
N GLU A 14 -10.70 2.11 -0.47
CA GLU A 14 -10.64 1.72 0.94
C GLU A 14 -10.60 0.21 1.09
N PHE A 15 -9.72 -0.26 1.97
CA PHE A 15 -9.60 -1.65 2.37
C PHE A 15 -10.04 -1.84 3.82
N PHE A 16 -9.73 -3.00 4.40
CA PHE A 16 -10.16 -3.31 5.76
C PHE A 16 -9.53 -2.38 6.81
N ARG A 17 -8.20 -2.17 6.78
CA ARG A 17 -7.48 -1.29 7.72
C ARG A 17 -6.67 -0.21 7.03
N THR A 18 -6.50 -0.31 5.72
CA THR A 18 -5.76 0.65 4.90
C THR A 18 -6.67 1.32 3.89
N ALA A 19 -6.22 2.44 3.34
CA ALA A 19 -6.78 3.03 2.13
C ALA A 19 -5.63 3.40 1.20
N ALA A 20 -5.91 3.38 -0.10
CA ALA A 20 -5.00 3.83 -1.13
C ALA A 20 -5.58 5.04 -1.86
N VAL A 21 -4.72 5.95 -2.29
CA VAL A 21 -5.09 7.12 -3.10
C VAL A 21 -4.16 7.19 -4.30
N HIS A 22 -4.73 7.10 -5.50
CA HIS A 22 -4.06 7.51 -6.73
C HIS A 22 -4.27 9.01 -6.90
N ARG A 23 -3.20 9.80 -6.86
CA ARG A 23 -3.25 11.24 -7.04
C ARG A 23 -3.08 11.64 -8.49
N GLU A 24 -3.45 12.88 -8.81
CA GLU A 24 -3.35 13.47 -10.15
C GLU A 24 -1.90 13.57 -10.65
N ASP A 25 -0.93 13.71 -9.74
CA ASP A 25 0.50 13.74 -10.06
C ASP A 25 1.10 12.35 -10.38
N GLY A 26 0.26 11.31 -10.37
CA GLY A 26 0.66 9.92 -10.58
C GLY A 26 1.14 9.21 -9.31
N SER A 27 1.32 9.93 -8.20
CA SER A 27 1.76 9.34 -6.95
C SER A 27 0.68 8.42 -6.36
N TYR A 28 1.16 7.39 -5.67
CA TYR A 28 0.31 6.44 -4.98
C TYR A 28 0.55 6.53 -3.48
N VAL A 29 -0.52 6.67 -2.71
CA VAL A 29 -0.45 6.89 -1.27
C VAL A 29 -1.16 5.78 -0.55
N VAL A 30 -0.48 5.15 0.40
CA VAL A 30 -1.07 4.21 1.35
C VAL A 30 -1.22 4.90 2.69
N GLU A 31 -2.41 4.84 3.25
CA GLU A 31 -2.74 5.40 4.55
C GLU A 31 -3.55 4.41 5.39
N ARG A 32 -3.79 4.74 6.65
CA ARG A 32 -4.75 3.99 7.47
C ARG A 32 -6.15 4.38 7.02
N ARG A 33 -7.07 3.43 7.06
CA ARG A 33 -8.48 3.71 6.83
C ARG A 33 -8.98 4.75 7.85
N GLY A 34 -9.70 5.76 7.37
CA GLY A 34 -10.25 6.83 8.21
C GLY A 34 -9.22 7.81 8.78
N ALA A 35 -8.01 7.91 8.19
CA ALA A 35 -7.05 8.93 8.59
C ALA A 35 -7.45 10.31 8.04
N ASP A 36 -7.91 11.21 8.90
CA ASP A 36 -8.15 12.63 8.56
C ASP A 36 -6.85 13.44 8.34
N SER A 37 -5.67 12.84 8.55
CA SER A 37 -4.38 13.54 8.48
C SER A 37 -3.31 12.75 7.75
N THR A 38 -2.69 13.41 6.75
CA THR A 38 -1.62 12.91 5.87
C THR A 38 -0.32 12.51 6.61
N GLY A 39 -0.18 12.83 7.90
CA GLY A 39 1.09 12.76 8.64
C GLY A 39 1.71 11.37 8.83
N ASN A 40 1.01 10.28 8.48
CA ASN A 40 1.50 8.91 8.64
C ASN A 40 1.19 8.02 7.43
N SER A 41 1.12 8.62 6.24
CA SER A 41 1.00 7.89 4.98
C SER A 41 2.37 7.41 4.47
N ALA A 42 2.36 6.38 3.63
CA ALA A 42 3.47 6.02 2.77
C ALA A 42 3.15 6.55 1.36
N VAL A 43 4.01 7.42 0.84
CA VAL A 43 3.85 8.02 -0.50
C VAL A 43 4.88 7.39 -1.41
N PHE A 44 4.46 7.03 -2.62
CA PHE A 44 5.26 6.46 -3.67
C PHE A 44 5.07 7.29 -4.93
N ASP A 45 6.10 7.40 -5.76
CA ASP A 45 6.03 8.15 -7.03
C ASP A 45 5.00 7.54 -8.01
N SER A 46 4.70 6.25 -7.86
CA SER A 46 3.68 5.56 -8.64
C SER A 46 3.21 4.28 -7.95
N PHE A 47 2.10 3.71 -8.44
CA PHE A 47 1.67 2.37 -8.03
C PHE A 47 2.70 1.29 -8.39
N GLU A 48 3.43 1.47 -9.49
CA GLU A 48 4.47 0.52 -9.92
C GLU A 48 5.61 0.41 -8.91
N GLU A 49 6.00 1.51 -8.25
CA GLU A 49 7.03 1.46 -7.20
C GLU A 49 6.59 0.61 -6.00
N VAL A 50 5.29 0.60 -5.68
CA VAL A 50 4.72 -0.27 -4.64
C VAL A 50 4.76 -1.74 -5.06
N ARG A 51 4.45 -2.03 -6.34
CA ARG A 51 4.57 -3.38 -6.91
C ARG A 51 6.01 -3.87 -6.86
N ARG A 52 6.97 -3.06 -7.31
CA ARG A 52 8.40 -3.39 -7.26
C ARG A 52 8.90 -3.59 -5.83
N LEU A 53 8.42 -2.80 -4.88
CA LEU A 53 8.70 -3.03 -3.46
C LEU A 53 8.21 -4.41 -3.03
N PHE A 54 6.95 -4.75 -3.32
CA PHE A 54 6.38 -6.05 -2.99
C PHE A 54 7.16 -7.21 -3.63
N GLU A 55 7.49 -7.11 -4.92
CA GLU A 55 8.23 -8.14 -5.65
C GLU A 55 9.59 -8.44 -5.03
N ARG A 56 10.30 -7.41 -4.53
CA ARG A 56 11.60 -7.57 -3.86
C ARG A 56 11.53 -8.13 -2.44
N LEU A 57 10.37 -8.13 -1.80
CA LEU A 57 10.22 -8.72 -0.46
C LEU A 57 10.39 -10.25 -0.53
N PRO A 58 10.88 -10.89 0.54
CA PRO A 58 10.87 -12.35 0.62
C PRO A 58 9.44 -12.91 0.58
N GLU A 59 9.29 -14.21 0.32
CA GLU A 59 7.99 -14.90 0.29
C GLU A 59 7.18 -14.65 1.56
N THR A 60 7.81 -14.78 2.72
CA THR A 60 7.26 -14.32 4.01
C THR A 60 8.01 -13.07 4.47
N PHE A 61 7.29 -11.98 4.71
CA PHE A 61 7.87 -10.71 5.12
C PHE A 61 7.11 -10.06 6.28
N GLY A 62 7.82 -9.22 7.04
CA GLY A 62 7.26 -8.48 8.17
C GLY A 62 7.82 -7.08 8.27
N ALA A 63 7.52 -6.41 9.38
CA ALA A 63 7.94 -5.02 9.60
C ALA A 63 9.45 -4.82 9.46
N GLN A 64 10.29 -5.81 9.81
CA GLN A 64 11.75 -5.69 9.65
C GLN A 64 12.19 -5.58 8.18
N ASN A 65 11.53 -6.26 7.25
CA ASN A 65 11.88 -6.20 5.83
C ASN A 65 11.54 -4.82 5.25
N LEU A 66 10.42 -4.25 5.68
CA LEU A 66 10.03 -2.89 5.32
C LEU A 66 10.96 -1.85 5.96
N ALA A 67 11.52 -2.13 7.14
CA ALA A 67 12.55 -1.27 7.73
C ALA A 67 13.82 -1.22 6.87
N ALA A 68 14.26 -2.37 6.36
CA ALA A 68 15.41 -2.46 5.44
C ALA A 68 15.15 -1.71 4.11
N ALA A 69 13.89 -1.58 3.71
CA ALA A 69 13.47 -0.78 2.56
C ALA A 69 13.27 0.72 2.87
N GLY A 70 13.68 1.20 4.06
CA GLY A 70 13.64 2.62 4.42
C GLY A 70 12.36 3.09 5.11
N PHE A 71 11.36 2.23 5.33
CA PHE A 71 10.13 2.62 6.02
C PHE A 71 10.32 2.62 7.53
N THR A 72 9.82 3.65 8.21
CA THR A 72 9.98 3.78 9.67
C THR A 72 8.66 3.69 10.42
N GLY A 73 8.78 3.37 11.72
CA GLY A 73 7.66 3.41 12.65
C GLY A 73 6.49 2.53 12.21
N SER A 74 5.31 3.13 12.24
CA SER A 74 4.05 2.41 12.02
C SER A 74 3.74 2.13 10.55
N ARG A 75 4.38 2.84 9.62
CA ARG A 75 4.24 2.64 8.16
C ARG A 75 4.66 1.24 7.72
N ARG A 76 5.66 0.66 8.39
CA ARG A 76 6.09 -0.74 8.16
C ARG A 76 4.94 -1.73 8.30
N HIS A 77 4.18 -1.60 9.38
CA HIS A 77 3.04 -2.48 9.65
C HIS A 77 1.85 -2.17 8.74
N MET A 78 1.65 -0.90 8.41
CA MET A 78 0.61 -0.47 7.47
C MET A 78 0.83 -1.09 6.10
N LEU A 79 2.06 -1.09 5.58
CA LEU A 79 2.37 -1.69 4.28
C LEU A 79 2.19 -3.20 4.28
N VAL A 80 2.57 -3.91 5.36
CA VAL A 80 2.28 -5.36 5.47
C VAL A 80 0.77 -5.64 5.38
N ARG A 81 -0.07 -4.80 6.00
CA ARG A 81 -1.52 -4.93 5.88
C ARG A 81 -2.01 -4.61 4.49
N HIS A 82 -1.51 -3.53 3.90
CA HIS A 82 -1.91 -3.09 2.59
C HIS A 82 -1.71 -4.19 1.54
N PHE A 83 -0.54 -4.83 1.53
CA PHE A 83 -0.28 -5.93 0.60
C PHE A 83 -1.25 -7.10 0.79
N ALA A 84 -1.58 -7.47 2.02
CA ALA A 84 -2.52 -8.56 2.29
C ALA A 84 -4.00 -8.18 2.13
N GLU A 85 -4.32 -6.90 1.98
CA GLU A 85 -5.68 -6.38 1.84
C GLU A 85 -6.01 -6.02 0.38
N HIS A 86 -5.01 -5.63 -0.42
CA HIS A 86 -5.19 -5.09 -1.75
C HIS A 86 -5.14 -6.21 -2.82
N PRO A 87 -6.19 -6.38 -3.66
CA PRO A 87 -6.35 -7.54 -4.53
C PRO A 87 -5.27 -7.68 -5.62
N ALA A 88 -4.64 -6.57 -6.02
CA ALA A 88 -3.55 -6.61 -6.99
C ALA A 88 -2.21 -7.20 -6.47
N PHE A 89 -2.11 -7.51 -5.18
CA PHE A 89 -0.96 -8.17 -4.58
C PHE A 89 -1.38 -9.57 -4.16
N PRO A 90 -0.80 -10.64 -4.73
CA PRO A 90 -1.09 -12.00 -4.30
C PRO A 90 -0.42 -12.24 -2.95
N CYS A 91 -1.11 -11.88 -1.87
CA CYS A 91 -0.58 -11.88 -0.52
C CYS A 91 -1.70 -12.09 0.50
N THR A 92 -1.40 -12.80 1.58
CA THR A 92 -2.28 -12.95 2.74
C THR A 92 -1.54 -12.65 4.04
N LEU A 93 -2.27 -12.53 5.16
CA LEU A 93 -1.66 -12.39 6.49
C LEU A 93 -1.37 -13.76 7.10
N ALA A 94 -0.11 -14.18 7.09
CA ALA A 94 0.34 -15.42 7.74
C ALA A 94 0.35 -15.34 9.28
N SER A 95 0.58 -14.16 9.86
CA SER A 95 0.46 -13.96 11.31
C SER A 95 0.11 -12.51 11.68
N ARG A 96 -0.56 -12.34 12.82
CA ARG A 96 -0.95 -11.04 13.38
C ARG A 96 -0.05 -10.58 14.54
N ASN A 97 0.69 -11.49 15.18
CA ASN A 97 1.63 -11.17 16.25
C ASN A 97 2.79 -12.20 16.29
N PRO A 98 3.98 -11.89 15.75
CA PRO A 98 4.30 -10.66 15.01
C PRO A 98 3.54 -10.57 13.68
N LEU A 99 3.27 -9.34 13.22
CA LEU A 99 2.58 -9.12 11.94
C LEU A 99 3.45 -9.55 10.75
N ARG A 100 2.96 -10.49 9.95
CA ARG A 100 3.63 -11.01 8.75
C ARG A 100 2.66 -11.19 7.59
N GLY A 101 3.12 -10.84 6.40
CA GLY A 101 2.50 -11.16 5.12
C GLY A 101 3.22 -12.36 4.49
N GLU A 102 2.48 -13.11 3.70
CA GLU A 102 2.99 -14.23 2.89
C GLU A 102 2.46 -14.08 1.48
N LYS A 103 3.37 -14.10 0.50
CA LYS A 103 3.02 -14.10 -0.92
C LYS A 103 2.32 -15.40 -1.28
N THR A 104 1.30 -15.31 -2.10
CA THR A 104 0.60 -16.45 -2.67
C THR A 104 0.99 -16.61 -4.13
N ASP A 105 1.01 -17.85 -4.62
CA ASP A 105 1.21 -18.17 -6.05
C ASP A 105 -0.06 -17.84 -6.86
#